data_AF-A0A9X9A0Y8-F1
#
_entry.id   AF-A0A9X9A0Y8-F1
#
_cell.length_a   1.000
_cell.length_b   1.000
_cell.length_c   1.000
_cell.angle_alpha   90.00
_cell.angle_beta   90.00
_cell.angle_gamma   90.00
#
_symmetry.space_group_name_H-M   'P 1'
#
loop_
_entity.id
_entity.type
_entity.pdbx_description
1 polymer ?
#
loop_
_entity_poly.entity_id
_entity_poly.type
_entity_poly.pdbx_seq_one_letter_code
_entity_poly.pdbx_strand_id
1 'polypeptide(L)'
;NGVWLDEVTSGWNVGSVNWNNKPGSNNIAHADVGRGKWAQFNVTNTVKAWVEGARPNNGFKLHANGNGQNHWKKFIAAENGTNAPFLEVKYSYAKPNK
;
A
#
# COMPACT_ATOMS: atom_id res chain seq x y z
N ASN A 1 -14.81 5.02 -9.45
CA ASN A 1 -14.92 3.75 -8.68
C ASN A 1 -13.58 3.43 -8.02
N GLY A 2 -12.93 4.45 -7.44
CA GLY A 2 -11.49 4.37 -7.16
C GLY A 2 -11.13 3.57 -5.91
N VAL A 3 -9.90 3.07 -5.92
CA VAL A 3 -9.13 2.65 -4.76
C VAL A 3 -7.89 3.52 -4.74
N TRP A 4 -7.61 4.14 -3.61
CA TRP A 4 -6.44 4.97 -3.39
C TRP A 4 -5.41 4.20 -2.57
N LEU A 5 -4.14 4.42 -2.92
CA LEU A 5 -2.99 3.87 -2.24
C LEU A 5 -2.21 5.02 -1.59
N ASP A 6 -1.99 4.90 -0.29
CA ASP A 6 -1.14 5.83 0.45
C ASP A 6 0.11 5.12 0.98
N GLU A 7 1.22 5.84 1.02
CA GLU A 7 2.39 5.49 1.81
C GLU A 7 2.16 5.90 3.27
N VAL A 8 2.36 4.99 4.22
CA VAL A 8 2.22 5.28 5.65
C VAL A 8 3.48 5.99 6.15
N THR A 9 3.32 7.13 6.83
CA THR A 9 4.44 8.01 7.20
C THR A 9 4.93 7.84 8.64
N SER A 10 4.18 7.12 9.48
CA SER A 10 4.53 6.87 10.88
C SER A 10 4.34 5.41 11.26
N GLY A 11 5.14 4.92 12.21
CA GLY A 11 5.01 3.57 12.75
C GLY A 11 3.63 3.31 13.35
N TRP A 12 3.17 2.07 13.24
CA TRP A 12 1.89 1.63 13.80
C TRP A 12 1.97 0.16 14.20
N ASN A 13 1.06 -0.27 15.07
CA ASN A 13 0.96 -1.65 15.52
C ASN A 13 -0.48 -2.15 15.31
N VAL A 14 -0.60 -3.34 14.70
CA VAL A 14 -1.90 -3.94 14.36
C VAL A 14 -2.81 -4.14 15.57
N GLY A 15 -2.25 -4.40 16.75
CA GLY A 15 -3.00 -4.64 17.99
C GLY A 15 -3.42 -3.36 18.73
N SER A 16 -2.86 -2.19 18.39
CA SER A 16 -3.16 -0.93 19.10
C SER A 16 -3.78 0.16 18.22
N VAL A 17 -3.79 -0.02 16.90
CA VAL A 17 -4.33 0.98 15.97
C VAL A 17 -5.86 1.10 16.10
N ASN A 18 -6.35 2.33 16.10
CA ASN A 18 -7.75 2.71 16.18
C ASN A 18 -7.97 4.05 15.46
N TRP A 19 -9.22 4.53 15.44
CA TRP A 19 -9.58 5.77 14.75
C TRP A 19 -8.78 7.00 15.19
N ASN A 20 -8.53 7.10 16.49
CA ASN A 20 -7.92 8.27 17.13
C ASN A 20 -6.39 8.27 16.97
N ASN A 21 -5.75 7.10 16.93
CA ASN A 21 -4.29 6.97 16.81
C ASN A 21 -3.83 6.43 15.45
N LYS A 22 -4.68 6.49 14.41
CA LYS A 22 -4.31 6.07 13.06
C LYS A 22 -3.04 6.82 12.59
N PRO A 23 -2.10 6.13 11.91
CA PRO A 23 -0.90 6.78 11.42
C PRO A 23 -1.20 7.79 10.32
N GLY A 24 -0.31 8.75 10.16
CA GLY A 24 -0.30 9.63 9.00
C GLY A 24 -0.02 8.84 7.71
N SER A 25 -0.48 9.35 6.57
CA SER A 25 -0.19 8.75 5.27
C SER A 25 -0.30 9.78 4.15
N ASN A 26 0.45 9.56 3.08
CA ASN A 26 0.46 10.39 1.88
C ASN A 26 -0.12 9.63 0.71
N ASN A 27 -1.07 10.21 -0.04
CA ASN A 27 -1.57 9.59 -1.25
C ASN A 27 -0.49 9.56 -2.33
N ILE A 28 -0.25 8.37 -2.89
CA ILE A 28 0.79 8.14 -3.90
C ILE A 28 0.23 7.60 -5.23
N ALA A 29 -0.95 6.98 -5.22
CA ALA A 29 -1.59 6.48 -6.42
C ALA A 29 -3.10 6.26 -6.23
N HIS A 30 -3.80 6.03 -7.34
CA HIS A 30 -5.17 5.54 -7.36
C HIS A 30 -5.40 4.61 -8.57
N ALA A 31 -6.44 3.78 -8.49
CA ALA A 31 -6.88 2.91 -9.57
C ALA A 31 -8.41 2.82 -9.59
N ASP A 32 -9.02 2.97 -10.76
CA ASP A 32 -10.45 2.73 -10.95
C ASP A 32 -10.71 1.26 -11.24
N VAL A 33 -11.32 0.56 -10.29
CA VAL A 33 -11.47 -0.90 -10.34
C VAL A 33 -12.85 -1.36 -9.88
N GLY A 34 -13.40 -2.31 -10.64
CA GLY A 34 -14.67 -2.98 -10.36
C GLY A 34 -14.54 -4.17 -9.40
N ARG A 35 -15.67 -4.76 -9.01
CA ARG A 35 -15.70 -5.95 -8.15
C ARG A 35 -15.02 -7.14 -8.86
N GLY A 36 -14.23 -7.92 -8.11
CA GLY A 36 -13.58 -9.14 -8.63
C GLY A 36 -12.41 -8.87 -9.58
N LYS A 37 -11.89 -7.64 -9.60
CA LYS A 37 -10.72 -7.24 -10.40
C LYS A 37 -9.59 -6.80 -9.47
N TRP A 38 -8.35 -7.01 -9.93
CA TRP A 38 -7.15 -6.57 -9.23
C TRP A 38 -7.00 -5.05 -9.34
N ALA A 39 -6.73 -4.40 -8.21
CA ALA A 39 -6.19 -3.04 -8.20
C ALA A 39 -4.67 -3.14 -8.32
N GLN A 40 -4.09 -2.49 -9.33
CA GLN A 40 -2.64 -2.52 -9.57
C GLN A 40 -2.08 -1.11 -9.43
N PHE A 41 -0.95 -0.99 -8.73
CA PHE A 41 -0.30 0.28 -8.46
C PHE A 41 1.18 0.17 -8.78
N ASN A 42 1.73 1.15 -9.49
CA ASN A 42 3.17 1.28 -9.65
C ASN A 42 3.76 1.97 -8.42
N VAL A 43 4.51 1.21 -7.62
CA VAL A 43 5.13 1.68 -6.36
C VAL A 43 6.65 1.68 -6.40
N THR A 44 7.25 1.57 -7.59
CA THR A 44 8.71 1.42 -7.75
C THR A 44 9.49 2.50 -7.00
N ASN A 45 9.11 3.76 -7.12
CA ASN A 45 9.80 4.88 -6.47
C ASN A 45 9.69 4.84 -4.94
N THR A 46 8.54 4.38 -4.42
CA THR A 46 8.31 4.25 -2.98
C THR A 46 9.15 3.11 -2.42
N VAL A 47 9.06 1.92 -3.02
CA VAL A 47 9.83 0.74 -2.60
C VAL A 47 11.33 0.99 -2.73
N LYS A 48 11.78 1.65 -3.80
CA LYS A 48 13.19 2.02 -3.97
C LYS A 48 13.68 2.93 -2.84
N ALA A 49 12.92 3.96 -2.48
CA ALA A 49 13.30 4.85 -1.38
C ALA A 49 13.34 4.15 -0.02
N TRP A 50 12.50 3.13 0.20
CA TRP A 50 12.58 2.28 1.40
C TRP A 50 13.87 1.45 1.42
N VAL A 51 14.23 0.84 0.29
CA VAL A 51 15.45 0.03 0.16
C VAL A 51 16.71 0.89 0.33
N GLU A 52 16.69 2.12 -0.20
CA GLU A 52 17.81 3.07 -0.08
C GLU A 52 17.89 3.75 1.30
N GLY A 53 16.93 3.51 2.20
CA GLY A 53 16.89 4.12 3.53
C GLY A 53 16.49 5.60 3.54
N ALA A 54 16.08 6.16 2.40
CA ALA A 54 15.64 7.55 2.30
C ALA A 54 14.29 7.80 3.00
N ARG A 55 13.46 6.76 3.13
CA ARG A 55 12.18 6.80 3.85
C ARG A 55 11.98 5.51 4.66
N PRO A 56 11.40 5.58 5.88
CA PRO A 56 11.07 4.38 6.64
C PRO A 56 9.94 3.61 5.95
N ASN A 57 10.04 2.28 5.96
CA ASN A 57 8.97 1.42 5.47
C ASN A 57 7.93 1.16 6.58
N ASN A 58 6.82 1.89 6.57
CA ASN A 58 5.66 1.63 7.43
C ASN A 58 4.50 0.95 6.69
N GLY A 59 4.74 0.49 5.46
CA GLY A 59 3.75 -0.16 4.61
C GLY A 59 2.82 0.80 3.86
N PHE A 60 1.77 0.21 3.28
CA PHE A 60 0.78 0.89 2.46
C PHE A 60 -0.60 0.87 3.13
N LYS A 61 -1.40 1.90 2.83
CA LYS A 61 -2.82 1.98 3.23
C LYS A 61 -3.70 2.05 1.99
N LEU A 62 -4.69 1.16 1.91
CA LEU A 62 -5.73 1.16 0.87
C LEU A 62 -6.99 1.85 1.40
N HIS A 63 -7.60 2.72 0.59
CA HIS A 63 -8.86 3.37 0.94
C HIS A 63 -9.72 3.68 -0.28
N ALA A 64 -11.02 3.93 -0.04
CA ALA A 64 -11.95 4.43 -1.07
C ALA A 64 -11.88 5.97 -1.15
N ASN A 65 -12.64 6.57 -2.07
CA ASN A 65 -12.59 8.01 -2.30
C ASN A 65 -12.79 8.78 -0.99
N GLY A 66 -11.89 9.72 -0.75
CA GLY A 66 -11.67 10.37 0.52
C GLY A 66 -12.93 10.84 1.22
N ASN A 67 -13.02 10.44 2.49
CA ASN A 67 -13.69 11.17 3.57
C ASN A 67 -15.24 11.19 3.58
N GLY A 68 -15.90 10.12 3.12
CA GLY A 68 -17.34 9.97 3.31
C GLY A 68 -17.76 8.54 3.68
N GLN A 69 -18.71 8.39 4.59
CA GLN A 69 -19.28 7.08 5.00
C GLN A 69 -19.95 6.32 3.83
N ASN A 70 -20.23 7.01 2.73
CA ASN A 70 -21.00 6.48 1.61
C ASN A 70 -20.17 5.76 0.54
N HIS A 71 -18.84 5.78 0.66
CA HIS A 71 -17.94 5.12 -0.28
C HIS A 71 -17.16 4.00 0.40
N TRP A 72 -17.57 2.76 0.13
CA TRP A 72 -16.92 1.57 0.67
C TRP A 72 -16.38 0.66 -0.43
N LYS A 73 -15.29 -0.03 -0.12
CA LYS A 73 -14.69 -1.09 -0.93
C LYS A 73 -14.39 -2.27 -0.02
N LYS A 74 -14.61 -3.48 -0.52
CA LYS A 74 -14.20 -4.72 0.17
C LYS A 74 -12.88 -5.19 -0.42
N PHE A 75 -11.90 -5.40 0.44
CA PHE A 75 -10.60 -5.94 0.07
C PHE A 75 -10.49 -7.39 0.54
N ILE A 76 -9.71 -8.19 -0.18
CA ILE A 76 -9.31 -9.52 0.26
C ILE A 76 -8.10 -9.35 1.18
N ALA A 77 -8.21 -9.86 2.40
CA ALA A 77 -7.13 -9.81 3.38
C ALA A 77 -6.07 -10.89 3.07
N ALA A 78 -4.87 -10.73 3.61
CA ALA A 78 -3.77 -11.67 3.38
C ALA A 78 -4.11 -13.09 3.89
N GLU A 79 -4.90 -13.17 4.96
CA GLU A 79 -5.34 -14.40 5.62
C GLU A 79 -6.34 -15.21 4.79
N ASN A 80 -6.86 -14.67 3.69
CA ASN A 80 -7.76 -15.41 2.80
C ASN A 80 -7.05 -16.56 2.05
N GLY A 81 -5.72 -16.51 1.95
CA GLY A 81 -4.89 -17.51 1.27
C GLY A 81 -4.97 -17.46 -0.26
N THR A 82 -6.18 -17.37 -0.82
CA THR A 82 -6.41 -17.22 -2.26
C THR A 82 -6.58 -15.75 -2.63
N ASN A 83 -5.93 -15.28 -3.70
CA ASN A 83 -5.97 -13.88 -4.15
C ASN A 83 -5.54 -12.87 -3.06
N ALA A 84 -4.67 -13.29 -2.14
CA ALA A 84 -4.08 -12.41 -1.14
C ALA A 84 -3.29 -11.27 -1.82
N PRO A 85 -3.34 -10.03 -1.30
CA PRO A 85 -2.54 -8.93 -1.81
C PRO A 85 -1.04 -9.26 -1.79
N PHE A 86 -0.30 -8.86 -2.81
CA PHE A 86 1.15 -9.07 -2.90
C PHE A 86 1.86 -7.85 -3.48
N LEU A 87 3.15 -7.74 -3.19
CA LEU A 87 4.06 -6.77 -3.79
C LEU A 87 5.00 -7.51 -4.74
N GLU A 88 4.86 -7.28 -6.04
CA GLU A 88 5.81 -7.80 -7.03
C GLU A 88 7.01 -6.84 -7.15
N VAL A 89 8.22 -7.35 -6.91
CA VAL A 89 9.48 -6.60 -7.06
C VAL A 89 10.36 -7.29 -8.09
N LYS A 90 10.66 -6.59 -9.19
CA LYS A 90 11.66 -7.00 -10.18
C LYS A 90 12.87 -6.10 -10.01
N TYR A 91 14.04 -6.69 -9.74
CA TYR A 91 15.27 -5.95 -9.50
C TYR A 91 16.44 -6.56 -10.26
N SER A 92 17.48 -5.75 -10.46
CA SER A 92 18.77 -6.15 -11.03
C SER A 92 19.87 -5.50 -10.22
N TYR A 93 21.00 -6.19 -10.06
CA TYR A 93 22.20 -5.63 -9.43
C TYR A 93 23.37 -5.68 -10.42
N ALA A 94 24.27 -4.69 -10.33
CA ALA A 94 25.49 -4.72 -11.11
C ALA A 94 26.38 -5.87 -10.61
N LYS A 95 26.97 -6.62 -11.54
CA LYS A 95 27.91 -7.68 -11.19
C LYS A 95 29.11 -7.08 -10.44
N PRO A 96 29.52 -7.62 -9.29
CA PRO A 96 30.72 -7.16 -8.59
C PRO A 96 31.97 -7.33 -9.48
N ASN A 97 32.83 -6.32 -9.53
CA ASN A 97 34.14 -6.44 -10.16
C ASN A 97 35.03 -7.35 -9.32
N LYS A 98 35.81 -8.20 -9.99
CA LYS A 98 36.76 -9.14 -9.37
C LYS A 98 37.96 -8.43 -8.76
#